data_AF-K7N3U3-F1
#
_entry.id   AF-K7N3U3-F1
#
_cell.length_a   1.000
_cell.length_b   1.000
_cell.length_c   1.000
_cell.angle_alpha   90.00
_cell.angle_beta   90.00
_cell.angle_gamma   90.00
#
_symmetry.space_group_name_H-M   'P 1'
#
loop_
_entity.id
_entity.type
_entity.pdbx_description
1 polymer ?
#
loop_
_entity_poly.entity_id
_entity_poly.type
_entity_poly.pdbx_seq_one_letter_code
_entity_poly.pdbx_strand_id
1 'polypeptide(L)'
;MESREGKSISDLEEEFFHKFRDFMTGITKIDELGIAGSKLLSGFQQALEFIRRPPIDMNSKLVHKIIVANETERVKAYINSGCRKLNESIQSVTNLRSCTHGLCNHISKEWPLNEDVFQFGGIFFAFVNIGF
;
A
#
# COMPACT_ATOMS: atom_id res chain seq x y z
N MET A 1 5.50 18.11 44.37
CA MET A 1 5.70 16.66 44.22
C MET A 1 4.56 16.00 44.96
N GLU A 2 3.49 15.64 44.25
CA GLU A 2 2.33 14.98 44.84
C GLU A 2 2.59 13.47 44.81
N SER A 3 2.58 12.86 45.99
CA SER A 3 2.94 11.45 46.21
C SER A 3 1.91 10.52 45.57
N ARG A 4 2.35 9.59 44.73
CA ARG A 4 1.55 8.48 44.15
C ARG A 4 1.22 7.41 45.21
N GLU A 5 0.82 7.81 46.41
CA GLU A 5 0.38 6.90 47.47
C GLU A 5 -1.12 7.07 47.63
N GLY A 6 -1.90 6.19 46.99
CA GLY A 6 -3.36 6.20 47.10
C GLY A 6 -4.13 5.53 45.96
N LYS A 7 -3.46 5.02 44.92
CA LYS A 7 -4.13 4.31 43.82
C LYS A 7 -4.25 2.82 44.18
N SER A 8 -5.47 2.30 44.21
CA SER A 8 -5.69 0.88 44.53
C SER A 8 -5.11 -0.01 43.42
N ILE A 9 -4.80 -1.26 43.75
CA ILE A 9 -4.27 -2.22 42.75
C ILE A 9 -5.24 -2.36 41.57
N SER A 10 -6.55 -2.36 41.84
CA SER A 10 -7.58 -2.40 40.80
C SER A 10 -7.56 -1.17 39.87
N ASP A 11 -7.30 0.04 40.41
CA ASP A 11 -7.23 1.25 39.58
C ASP A 11 -5.96 1.27 38.69
N LEU A 12 -4.89 0.62 39.14
CA LEU A 12 -3.66 0.44 38.36
C LEU A 12 -3.85 -0.61 37.27
N GLU A 13 -4.54 -1.70 37.57
CA GLU A 13 -4.90 -2.73 36.59
C GLU A 13 -5.81 -2.15 35.49
N GLU A 14 -6.83 -1.38 35.87
CA GLU A 14 -7.72 -0.73 34.89
C GLU A 14 -6.96 0.26 33.99
N GLU A 15 -6.08 1.09 34.55
CA GLU A 15 -5.22 1.99 33.76
C GLU A 15 -4.31 1.21 32.79
N PHE A 16 -3.73 0.10 33.25
CA PHE A 16 -2.91 -0.77 32.42
C PHE A 16 -3.73 -1.40 31.28
N PHE A 17 -4.90 -1.96 31.58
CA PHE A 17 -5.77 -2.56 30.58
C PHE A 17 -6.24 -1.54 29.55
N HIS A 18 -6.52 -0.31 29.98
CA HIS A 18 -6.90 0.77 29.06
C HIS A 18 -5.74 1.11 28.10
N LYS A 19 -4.53 1.30 28.63
CA LYS A 19 -3.32 1.56 27.83
C LYS A 19 -3.00 0.40 26.88
N PHE A 20 -3.11 -0.83 27.36
CA PHE A 20 -2.89 -2.02 26.54
C PHE A 20 -3.92 -2.11 25.40
N ARG A 21 -5.19 -1.82 25.67
CA ARG A 21 -6.24 -1.78 24.64
C ARG A 21 -5.96 -0.71 23.60
N ASP A 22 -5.57 0.49 24.02
CA ASP A 22 -5.25 1.59 23.11
C ASP A 22 -4.03 1.23 22.23
N PHE A 23 -3.01 0.60 22.83
CA PHE A 23 -1.87 0.06 22.11
C PHE A 23 -2.28 -0.98 21.06
N MET A 24 -3.06 -2.00 21.45
CA MET A 24 -3.53 -3.03 20.52
C MET A 24 -4.37 -2.43 19.38
N THR A 25 -5.17 -1.41 19.68
CA THR A 25 -5.93 -0.66 18.67
C THR A 25 -5.00 0.08 17.71
N GLY A 26 -3.91 0.66 18.22
CA GLY A 26 -2.84 1.26 17.40
C GLY A 26 -2.16 0.25 16.48
N ILE A 27 -1.83 -0.94 16.99
CA ILE A 27 -1.24 -2.03 16.18
C ILE A 27 -2.18 -2.46 15.06
N THR A 28 -3.48 -2.65 15.34
CA THR A 28 -4.46 -3.00 14.29
C THR A 28 -4.54 -1.93 13.21
N LYS A 29 -4.55 -0.64 13.59
CA LYS A 29 -4.54 0.46 12.62
C LYS A 29 -3.29 0.41 11.73
N ILE A 30 -2.11 0.15 12.30
CA ILE A 30 -0.86 0.03 11.54
C ILE A 30 -0.89 -1.19 10.59
N ASP A 31 -1.48 -2.31 11.00
CA ASP A 31 -1.61 -3.49 10.14
C ASP A 31 -2.57 -3.22 8.95
N GLU A 32 -3.76 -2.68 9.24
CA GLU A 32 -4.71 -2.23 8.20
C GLU A 32 -4.06 -1.23 7.25
N LEU A 33 -3.22 -0.34 7.80
CA LEU A 33 -2.45 0.62 7.05
C LEU A 33 -1.44 -0.04 6.12
N GLY A 34 -0.65 -1.00 6.62
CA GLY A 34 0.29 -1.78 5.82
C GLY A 34 -0.39 -2.50 4.66
N ILE A 35 -1.55 -3.11 4.90
CA ILE A 35 -2.34 -3.80 3.87
C ILE A 35 -2.82 -2.82 2.80
N ALA A 36 -3.40 -1.69 3.21
CA ALA A 36 -3.89 -0.67 2.27
C ALA A 36 -2.75 -0.07 1.43
N GLY A 37 -1.60 0.20 2.05
CA GLY A 37 -0.40 0.73 1.38
C GLY A 37 0.17 -0.26 0.36
N SER A 38 0.29 -1.53 0.74
CA SER A 38 0.75 -2.62 -0.15
C SER A 38 -0.12 -2.76 -1.39
N LYS A 39 -1.45 -2.68 -1.23
CA LYS A 39 -2.40 -2.73 -2.35
C LYS A 39 -2.23 -1.54 -3.30
N LEU A 40 -2.06 -0.33 -2.76
CA LEU A 40 -1.84 0.87 -3.57
C LEU A 40 -0.52 0.82 -4.33
N LEU A 41 0.57 0.38 -3.68
CA LEU A 41 1.88 0.20 -4.33
C LEU A 41 1.84 -0.84 -5.45
N SER A 42 1.17 -1.97 -5.21
CA SER A 42 0.99 -3.01 -6.23
C SER A 42 0.23 -2.48 -7.45
N GLY A 43 -0.86 -1.73 -7.22
CA GLY A 43 -1.62 -1.09 -8.29
C GLY A 43 -0.81 -0.03 -9.06
N PHE A 44 0.01 0.75 -8.34
CA PHE A 44 0.92 1.73 -8.94
C PHE A 44 1.96 1.04 -9.84
N GLN A 45 2.60 -0.04 -9.37
CA GLN A 45 3.56 -0.80 -10.16
C GLN A 45 2.91 -1.39 -11.42
N GLN A 46 1.73 -2.00 -11.30
CA GLN A 46 1.00 -2.56 -12.43
C GLN A 46 0.65 -1.50 -13.48
N ALA A 47 0.20 -0.32 -13.04
CA ALA A 47 -0.09 0.80 -13.94
C ALA A 47 1.18 1.31 -14.65
N LEU A 48 2.31 1.40 -13.94
CA LEU A 48 3.60 1.77 -14.52
C LEU A 48 4.09 0.78 -15.57
N GLU A 49 4.03 -0.52 -15.29
CA GLU A 49 4.41 -1.56 -16.25
C GLU A 49 3.61 -1.43 -17.55
N PHE A 50 2.32 -1.12 -17.44
CA PHE A 50 1.46 -0.91 -18.59
C PHE A 50 1.86 0.32 -19.42
N ILE A 51 2.16 1.45 -18.76
CA ILE A 51 2.60 2.68 -19.41
C ILE A 51 3.96 2.48 -20.10
N ARG A 52 4.85 1.67 -19.55
CA ARG A 52 6.17 1.36 -20.14
C ARG A 52 6.09 0.53 -21.42
N ARG A 53 4.96 -0.12 -21.70
CA ARG A 53 4.80 -0.90 -22.95
C ARG A 53 4.84 0.03 -24.17
N PRO A 54 5.57 -0.35 -25.23
CA PRO A 54 5.58 0.42 -26.46
C PRO A 54 4.17 0.42 -27.11
N PRO A 55 3.71 1.55 -27.65
CA PRO A 55 2.51 1.57 -28.47
C PRO A 55 2.79 0.94 -29.85
N ILE A 56 1.80 0.24 -30.41
CA ILE A 56 1.82 -0.10 -31.84
C ILE A 56 1.13 1.01 -32.61
N ASP A 57 1.82 1.57 -33.59
CA ASP A 57 1.20 2.44 -34.58
C ASP A 57 0.43 1.61 -35.61
N MET A 58 -0.85 1.39 -35.34
CA MET A 58 -1.78 0.73 -36.27
C MET A 58 -2.07 1.57 -37.53
N ASN A 59 -1.73 2.86 -37.54
CA ASN A 59 -1.90 3.71 -38.72
C ASN A 59 -0.74 3.56 -39.71
N SER A 60 0.36 2.94 -39.28
CA SER A 60 1.47 2.60 -40.17
C SER A 60 1.04 1.55 -41.19
N LYS A 61 1.05 1.94 -42.47
CA LYS A 61 0.75 1.03 -43.59
C LYS A 61 1.62 -0.23 -43.60
N LEU A 62 2.87 -0.11 -43.15
CA LEU A 62 3.80 -1.24 -43.07
C LEU A 62 3.40 -2.21 -41.95
N VAL A 63 3.17 -1.69 -40.75
CA VAL A 63 2.75 -2.47 -39.58
C VAL A 63 1.43 -3.19 -39.88
N HIS A 64 0.46 -2.48 -40.44
CA HIS A 64 -0.82 -3.07 -40.85
C HIS A 64 -0.63 -4.23 -41.83
N LYS A 65 0.19 -4.06 -42.87
CA LYS A 65 0.47 -5.13 -43.85
C LYS A 65 1.14 -6.35 -43.21
N ILE A 66 2.08 -6.14 -42.29
CA ILE A 66 2.75 -7.23 -41.57
C ILE A 66 1.75 -8.01 -40.71
N ILE A 67 0.89 -7.31 -39.97
CA ILE A 67 -0.11 -7.94 -39.10
C ILE A 67 -1.10 -8.74 -39.94
N VAL A 68 -1.64 -8.16 -41.01
CA VAL A 68 -2.60 -8.85 -41.91
C VAL A 68 -1.95 -10.06 -42.59
N ALA A 69 -0.70 -9.95 -43.05
CA ALA A 69 0.00 -11.06 -43.69
C ALA A 69 0.29 -12.24 -42.72
N ASN A 70 0.26 -12.00 -41.41
CA ASN A 70 0.58 -12.97 -40.37
C ASN A 70 -0.58 -13.15 -39.37
N GLU A 71 -1.82 -12.89 -39.80
CA GLU A 71 -3.00 -12.77 -38.93
C GLU A 71 -3.45 -14.13 -38.34
N THR A 72 -2.64 -14.63 -37.41
CA THR A 72 -2.92 -15.83 -36.61
C THR A 72 -3.34 -15.41 -35.20
N GLU A 73 -4.11 -16.26 -34.53
CA GLU A 73 -4.48 -16.04 -33.11
C GLU A 73 -3.25 -15.84 -32.21
N ARG A 74 -2.14 -16.50 -32.54
CA ARG A 74 -0.86 -16.36 -31.82
C ARG A 74 -0.27 -14.95 -31.95
N VAL A 75 -0.29 -14.37 -33.15
CA VAL A 75 0.24 -13.02 -33.41
C VAL A 75 -0.67 -11.96 -32.76
N LYS A 76 -1.99 -12.14 -32.82
CA LYS A 76 -2.95 -11.28 -32.11
C LYS A 76 -2.72 -11.29 -30.60
N ALA A 77 -2.51 -12.47 -30.01
CA ALA A 77 -2.22 -12.60 -28.59
C ALA A 77 -0.90 -11.92 -28.20
N TYR A 78 0.16 -12.09 -29.00
CA TYR A 78 1.46 -11.46 -28.76
C TYR A 78 1.40 -9.92 -28.81
N ILE A 79 0.68 -9.39 -29.80
CA ILE A 79 0.43 -7.95 -29.93
C ILE A 79 -0.34 -7.41 -28.72
N ASN A 80 -1.41 -8.10 -28.32
CA ASN A 80 -2.23 -7.68 -27.19
C ASN A 80 -1.50 -7.76 -25.84
N SER A 81 -0.56 -8.69 -25.66
CA SER A 81 0.21 -8.80 -24.42
C SER A 81 1.41 -7.84 -24.38
N GLY A 82 2.05 -7.60 -25.52
CA GLY A 82 3.28 -6.81 -25.60
C GLY A 82 3.08 -5.31 -25.80
N CYS A 83 1.92 -4.88 -26.30
CA CYS A 83 1.75 -3.51 -26.77
C CYS A 83 0.59 -2.77 -26.12
N ARG A 84 0.79 -1.46 -25.94
CA ARG A 84 -0.14 -0.58 -25.24
C ARG A 84 -1.28 -0.12 -26.15
N LYS A 85 -2.54 -0.40 -25.79
CA LYS A 85 -3.71 0.20 -26.46
C LYS A 85 -4.07 1.57 -25.87
N LEU A 86 -4.68 2.44 -26.68
CA LEU A 86 -5.02 3.81 -26.26
C LEU A 86 -6.00 3.85 -25.07
N ASN A 87 -7.09 3.09 -25.10
CA ASN A 87 -8.08 3.06 -24.00
C ASN A 87 -7.46 2.51 -22.70
N GLU A 88 -6.68 1.44 -22.81
CA GLU A 88 -5.96 0.85 -21.67
C GLU A 88 -4.92 1.84 -21.12
N SER A 89 -4.33 2.68 -21.98
CA SER A 89 -3.41 3.74 -21.56
C SER A 89 -4.13 4.79 -20.70
N ILE A 90 -5.30 5.26 -21.12
CA ILE A 90 -6.10 6.24 -20.36
C ILE A 90 -6.49 5.65 -18.99
N GLN A 91 -6.92 4.38 -18.97
CA GLN A 91 -7.25 3.67 -17.73
C GLN A 91 -6.02 3.52 -16.81
N SER A 92 -4.85 3.14 -17.36
CA SER A 92 -3.62 2.98 -16.58
C SER A 92 -3.14 4.29 -15.95
N VAL A 93 -3.21 5.41 -16.68
CA VAL A 93 -2.85 6.74 -16.15
C VAL A 93 -3.83 7.17 -15.06
N THR A 94 -5.12 6.90 -15.25
CA THR A 94 -6.14 7.16 -14.22
C THR A 94 -5.88 6.34 -12.96
N ASN A 95 -5.58 5.05 -13.10
CA ASN A 95 -5.24 4.17 -11.99
C ASN A 95 -3.96 4.62 -11.28
N LEU A 96 -2.93 5.03 -12.03
CA LEU A 96 -1.69 5.56 -11.49
C LEU A 96 -1.96 6.80 -10.63
N ARG A 97 -2.77 7.73 -11.13
CA ARG A 97 -3.15 8.95 -10.41
C ARG A 97 -3.90 8.61 -9.12
N SER A 98 -4.86 7.69 -9.17
CA SER A 98 -5.62 7.25 -8.00
C SER A 98 -4.72 6.57 -6.95
N CYS A 99 -3.81 5.70 -7.38
CA CYS A 99 -2.86 5.04 -6.48
C CYS A 99 -1.90 6.05 -5.85
N THR A 100 -1.38 7.00 -6.64
CA THR A 100 -0.50 8.08 -6.15
C THR A 100 -1.21 8.93 -5.11
N HIS A 101 -2.45 9.38 -5.39
CA HIS A 101 -3.24 10.16 -4.46
C HIS A 101 -3.56 9.38 -3.18
N GLY A 102 -3.93 8.10 -3.32
CA GLY A 102 -4.14 7.18 -2.21
C GLY A 102 -2.91 7.08 -1.32
N LEU A 103 -1.72 6.85 -1.91
CA LEU A 103 -0.45 6.77 -1.18
C LEU A 103 -0.10 8.06 -0.47
N CYS A 104 -0.23 9.21 -1.15
CA CYS A 104 0.03 10.51 -0.52
C CYS A 104 -0.90 10.76 0.68
N ASN A 105 -2.20 10.49 0.53
CA ASN A 105 -3.16 10.62 1.64
C ASN A 105 -2.84 9.68 2.79
N HIS A 106 -2.47 8.44 2.46
CA HIS A 106 -2.13 7.39 3.40
C HIS A 106 -0.87 7.75 4.20
N ILE A 107 0.18 8.27 3.56
CA ILE A 107 1.38 8.80 4.23
C ILE A 107 1.04 10.03 5.10
N SER A 108 0.20 10.94 4.61
CA SER A 108 -0.07 12.22 5.28
C SER A 108 -0.96 12.10 6.52
N LYS A 109 -1.87 11.11 6.55
CA LYS A 109 -2.80 10.92 7.67
C LYS A 109 -2.19 10.20 8.87
N GLU A 110 -1.11 9.46 8.64
CA GLU A 110 -0.69 8.39 9.56
C GLU A 110 0.69 8.65 10.17
N TRP A 111 1.35 9.72 9.71
CA TRP A 111 2.53 10.29 10.36
C TRP A 111 2.36 10.57 11.88
N PRO A 112 1.19 11.01 12.40
CA PRO A 112 1.06 11.29 13.83
C PRO A 112 0.86 10.06 14.74
N LEU A 113 0.81 8.82 14.22
CA LEU A 113 0.58 7.61 15.04
C LEU A 113 1.86 6.96 15.61
N ASN A 114 3.04 7.54 15.34
CA ASN A 114 4.32 6.90 15.64
C ASN A 114 4.88 7.17 17.04
N GLU A 115 4.42 8.15 17.81
CA GLU A 115 5.10 8.45 19.09
C GLU A 115 4.79 7.41 20.18
N ASP A 116 3.50 7.11 20.41
CA ASP A 116 3.07 6.23 21.50
C ASP A 116 3.31 4.74 21.20
N VAL A 117 3.14 4.32 19.94
CA VAL A 117 3.38 2.92 19.53
C VAL A 117 4.87 2.58 19.58
N PHE A 118 5.77 3.52 19.24
CA PHE A 118 7.20 3.28 19.35
C PHE A 118 7.67 3.23 20.81
N GLN A 119 7.11 4.06 21.70
CA GLN A 119 7.45 3.99 23.12
C GLN A 119 6.96 2.68 23.77
N PHE A 120 5.69 2.30 23.57
CA PHE A 120 5.18 1.03 24.09
C PHE A 120 5.81 -0.19 23.42
N GLY A 121 6.07 -0.14 22.11
CA GLY A 121 6.77 -1.19 21.39
C GLY A 121 8.21 -1.38 21.88
N GLY A 122 8.94 -0.29 22.15
CA GLY A 122 10.28 -0.34 22.73
C GLY A 122 10.28 -0.93 24.14
N ILE A 123 9.30 -0.57 24.97
CA ILE A 123 9.12 -1.12 26.32
C ILE A 123 8.77 -2.62 26.25
N PHE A 124 7.83 -3.02 25.38
CA PHE A 124 7.43 -4.42 25.22
C PHE A 124 8.58 -5.29 24.68
N PHE A 125 9.34 -4.79 23.71
CA PHE A 125 10.52 -5.49 23.17
C PHE A 125 11.62 -5.66 24.24
N ALA A 126 11.77 -4.69 25.14
CA ALA A 126 12.66 -4.80 26.29
C ALA A 126 12.16 -5.85 27.30
N PHE A 127 10.86 -5.89 27.62
CA PHE A 127 10.29 -6.90 28.51
C PHE A 127 10.41 -8.33 27.96
N VAL A 128 10.14 -8.53 26.66
CA VAL A 128 10.21 -9.85 26.02
C VAL A 128 11.66 -10.35 25.90
N ASN A 129 12.65 -9.47 25.66
CA ASN A 129 14.06 -9.89 25.57
C ASN A 129 14.77 -10.00 26.92
N ILE A 130 14.25 -9.41 28.01
CA ILE A 130 14.86 -9.47 29.34
C ILE A 130 14.40 -10.71 30.13
N GLY A 131 13.36 -11.43 29.68
CA GLY A 131 12.99 -12.73 30.26
C GLY A 131 12.57 -12.63 31.73
N PHE A 132 11.50 -11.88 31.99
CA PHE A 132 10.73 -12.00 33.22
C PHE A 132 9.55 -12.96 33.03
#